data_AF-A0AA86MGB2-F1
#
_entry.id   AF-A0AA86MGB2-F1
#
_cell.length_a   1.000
_cell.length_b   1.000
_cell.length_c   1.000
_cell.angle_alpha   90.00
_cell.angle_beta   90.00
_cell.angle_gamma   90.00
#
_symmetry.space_group_name_H-M   'P 1'
#
loop_
_entity.id
_entity.type
_entity.pdbx_description
1 polymer ?
#
loop_
_entity_poly.entity_id
_entity_poly.type
_entity_poly.pdbx_seq_one_letter_code
_entity_poly.pdbx_strand_id
1 'polypeptide(L)'
;MGRYEYAFATPDDLGGLDRYRAWCAVAGLPAINGGYGLLMVDDAFAGRVTRLTEDVEYVRTLVTAGKTNSGVGGLQIPPGVFPLVRPGWPDEWKS
;
A
#
# COMPACT_ATOMS: atom_id res chain seq x y z
N MET A 1 -3.03 19.14 6.97
CA MET A 1 -2.85 17.74 7.40
C MET A 1 -2.87 16.89 6.15
N GLY A 2 -1.74 16.31 5.73
CA GLY A 2 -1.70 15.47 4.52
C GLY A 2 -2.64 14.29 4.68
N ARG A 3 -3.48 14.01 3.66
CA ARG A 3 -4.40 12.89 3.67
C ARG A 3 -3.62 11.65 3.26
N TYR A 4 -3.15 10.87 4.22
CA TYR A 4 -2.51 9.59 3.92
C TYR A 4 -3.59 8.56 3.58
N GLU A 5 -3.67 8.13 2.33
CA GLU A 5 -4.52 7.02 1.90
C GLU A 5 -3.71 5.73 1.97
N TYR A 6 -4.25 4.71 2.65
CA TYR A 6 -3.63 3.41 2.78
C TYR A 6 -4.69 2.32 2.64
N ALA A 7 -4.26 1.13 2.22
CA ALA A 7 -5.11 -0.05 2.16
C ALA A 7 -4.28 -1.31 2.39
N PHE A 8 -4.97 -2.40 2.71
CA PHE A 8 -4.38 -3.72 2.86
C PHE A 8 -5.10 -4.66 1.91
N ALA A 9 -4.33 -5.33 1.07
CA ALA A 9 -4.82 -6.37 0.17
C ALA A 9 -4.30 -7.71 0.66
N THR A 10 -4.94 -8.24 1.71
CA THR A 10 -4.68 -9.58 2.26
C THR A 10 -5.95 -10.43 2.13
N PRO A 11 -5.85 -11.77 2.26
CA PRO A 11 -7.05 -12.61 2.33
C PRO A 11 -8.02 -12.15 3.42
N ASP A 12 -7.55 -11.77 4.60
CA ASP A 12 -8.40 -11.36 5.71
C ASP A 12 -9.07 -10.01 5.44
N ASP A 13 -8.32 -9.05 4.88
CA ASP A 13 -8.82 -7.71 4.56
C ASP A 13 -9.80 -7.71 3.37
N LEU A 14 -9.69 -8.67 2.45
CA LEU A 14 -10.55 -8.78 1.26
C LEU A 14 -11.68 -9.82 1.40
N GLY A 15 -11.80 -10.48 2.55
CA GLY A 15 -12.88 -11.43 2.84
C GLY A 15 -12.70 -12.81 2.22
N GLY A 16 -11.46 -13.28 2.09
CA GLY A 16 -11.09 -14.64 1.72
C GLY A 16 -10.04 -14.72 0.61
N LEU A 17 -9.43 -15.90 0.48
CA LEU A 17 -8.38 -16.18 -0.49
C LEU A 17 -8.82 -15.94 -1.95
N ASP A 18 -10.05 -16.31 -2.30
CA ASP A 18 -10.55 -16.16 -3.68
C ASP A 18 -10.71 -14.69 -4.08
N ARG A 19 -11.20 -13.85 -3.16
CA ARG A 19 -11.33 -12.41 -3.41
C ARG A 19 -9.97 -11.73 -3.49
N TYR A 20 -9.02 -12.13 -2.64
CA TYR A 20 -7.64 -11.67 -2.74
C TYR A 20 -7.00 -12.04 -4.08
N ARG A 21 -7.16 -13.29 -4.54
CA ARG A 21 -6.66 -13.72 -5.86
C ARG A 21 -7.29 -12.94 -7.01
N ALA A 22 -8.60 -12.69 -6.96
CA ALA A 22 -9.29 -11.89 -7.96
C ALA A 22 -8.78 -10.44 -7.97
N TRP A 23 -8.57 -9.84 -6.80
CA TRP A 23 -7.98 -8.51 -6.68
C TRP A 23 -6.56 -8.47 -7.26
N CYS A 24 -5.70 -9.44 -6.93
CA CYS A 24 -4.36 -9.56 -7.49
C CYS A 24 -4.37 -9.65 -9.02
N ALA A 25 -5.31 -10.43 -9.59
CA ALA A 25 -5.44 -10.56 -11.04
C ALA A 25 -5.81 -9.23 -11.71
N VAL A 26 -6.79 -8.50 -11.16
CA VAL A 26 -7.17 -7.16 -11.65
C VAL A 26 -6.02 -6.16 -11.48
N ALA A 27 -5.30 -6.26 -10.36
CA ALA A 27 -4.14 -5.43 -10.08
C ALA A 27 -2.89 -5.84 -10.87
N GLY A 28 -2.90 -6.92 -11.66
CA GLY A 28 -1.71 -7.41 -12.36
C GLY A 28 -0.56 -7.77 -11.41
N LEU A 29 -0.87 -8.20 -10.19
CA LEU A 29 0.09 -8.58 -9.16
C LEU A 29 0.07 -10.10 -8.95
N PRO A 30 1.21 -10.72 -8.61
CA PRO A 30 1.21 -12.10 -8.17
C PRO A 30 0.43 -12.23 -6.85
N ALA A 31 -0.29 -13.34 -6.66
CA ALA A 31 -0.89 -13.64 -5.37
C ALA A 31 0.16 -14.30 -4.46
N ILE A 32 0.72 -13.53 -3.53
CA ILE A 32 1.69 -14.00 -2.54
C ILE A 32 1.03 -14.39 -1.22
N ASN A 33 1.75 -15.17 -0.40
CA ASN A 33 1.36 -15.44 0.99
C ASN A 33 1.57 -14.17 1.83
N GLY A 34 0.51 -13.68 2.48
CA GLY A 34 0.55 -12.49 3.34
C GLY A 34 -0.17 -11.28 2.74
N GLY A 35 -0.11 -11.10 1.42
CA GLY A 35 -0.78 -9.98 0.75
C GLY A 35 0.09 -8.72 0.64
N TYR A 36 -0.55 -7.60 0.36
CA TYR A 36 0.14 -6.33 0.10
C TYR A 36 -0.31 -5.22 1.06
N GLY A 37 0.65 -4.46 1.56
CA GLY A 37 0.42 -3.15 2.16
C GLY A 37 0.54 -2.07 1.09
N LEU A 38 -0.46 -1.19 1.02
CA LEU A 38 -0.52 -0.10 0.05
C LEU A 38 -0.48 1.25 0.77
N LEU A 39 0.36 2.14 0.27
CA LEU A 39 0.48 3.52 0.75
C LEU A 39 0.44 4.49 -0.44
N MET A 40 -0.55 5.37 -0.46
CA MET A 40 -0.61 6.47 -1.42
C MET A 40 0.29 7.61 -0.96
N VAL A 41 1.13 8.12 -1.87
CA VAL A 41 2.02 9.25 -1.63
C VAL A 41 1.98 10.21 -2.80
N ASP A 42 2.18 11.50 -2.51
CA ASP A 42 2.46 12.50 -3.53
C ASP A 42 3.95 12.47 -3.85
N ASP A 43 4.30 11.97 -5.03
CA ASP A 43 5.65 12.00 -5.58
C ASP A 43 5.86 13.32 -6.33
N ALA A 44 6.98 14.01 -6.05
CA ALA A 44 7.26 15.33 -6.61
C ALA A 44 7.36 15.35 -8.14
N PHE A 45 7.67 14.20 -8.78
CA PHE A 45 7.82 14.09 -10.23
C PHE A 45 6.66 13.36 -10.88
N ALA A 46 6.19 12.27 -10.26
CA ALA A 46 5.16 11.40 -10.82
C ALA A 46 3.73 11.78 -10.39
N GLY A 47 3.57 12.73 -9.47
CA GLY A 47 2.29 13.04 -8.85
C GLY A 47 1.84 11.93 -7.89
N ARG A 48 0.53 11.67 -7.84
CA ARG A 48 -0.06 10.70 -6.91
C ARG A 48 0.29 9.26 -7.32
N VAL A 49 1.04 8.55 -6.47
CA VAL A 49 1.47 7.17 -6.69
C VAL A 49 1.19 6.28 -5.50
N THR A 50 0.80 5.04 -5.78
CA THR A 50 0.71 3.98 -4.76
C THR A 50 2.05 3.26 -4.67
N ARG A 51 2.61 3.23 -3.47
CA ARG A 51 3.75 2.40 -3.09
C ARG A 51 3.20 1.10 -2.50
N LEU A 52 3.66 -0.05 -3.00
CA LEU A 52 3.26 -1.37 -2.52
C LEU A 52 4.43 -2.13 -1.91
N THR A 53 4.14 -2.88 -0.86
CA THR A 53 5.09 -3.78 -0.20
C THR A 53 4.41 -5.08 0.20
N GLU A 54 5.19 -6.16 0.25
CA GLU A 54 4.77 -7.46 0.80
C GLU A 54 4.85 -7.45 2.34
N ASP A 55 5.55 -6.48 2.93
CA ASP A 55 5.59 -6.25 4.38
C ASP A 55 4.35 -5.46 4.84
N VAL A 56 3.23 -6.18 4.91
CA VAL A 56 1.93 -5.62 5.35
C VAL A 56 2.04 -4.98 6.73
N GLU A 57 2.79 -5.60 7.64
CA GLU A 57 2.93 -5.15 9.02
C GLU A 57 3.72 -3.86 9.14
N TYR A 58 4.68 -3.62 8.24
CA TYR A 58 5.33 -2.32 8.15
C TYR A 58 4.32 -1.20 7.85
N VAL A 59 3.41 -1.40 6.90
CA VAL A 59 2.36 -0.40 6.58
C VAL A 59 1.39 -0.24 7.75
N ARG A 60 0.98 -1.33 8.42
CA ARG A 60 0.17 -1.24 9.65
C ARG A 60 0.86 -0.42 10.74
N THR A 61 2.17 -0.61 10.91
CA THR A 61 2.98 0.13 11.88
C THR A 61 3.05 1.61 11.54
N LEU A 62 3.31 1.96 10.27
CA LEU A 62 3.31 3.35 9.79
C LEU A 62 1.97 4.05 10.04
N VAL A 63 0.87 3.39 9.69
CA VAL A 63 -0.49 3.91 9.89
C VAL A 63 -0.77 4.13 11.38
N THR A 64 -0.36 3.19 12.22
CA THR A 64 -0.53 3.30 13.67
C THR A 64 0.28 4.47 14.23
N ALA A 65 1.55 4.59 13.86
CA ALA A 65 2.41 5.71 14.27
C ALA A 65 1.88 7.07 13.80
N GLY A 66 1.27 7.13 12.60
CA GLY A 66 0.59 8.31 12.09
C GLY A 66 -0.65 8.72 12.89
N LYS A 67 -1.41 7.75 13.39
CA LYS A 67 -2.62 8.00 14.20
C LYS A 67 -2.31 8.45 15.62
N THR A 68 -1.18 8.06 16.19
CA THR A 68 -0.83 8.39 17.58
C THR A 68 -0.23 9.79 17.75
N ASN A 69 -0.24 10.65 16.72
CA ASN A 69 0.39 11.98 16.72
C ASN A 69 1.88 11.97 17.10
N SER A 70 2.55 10.81 17.01
CA SER A 70 3.95 10.61 17.41
C SER A 70 4.95 11.18 16.39
N GLY A 71 4.58 12.24 15.65
CA GLY A 71 5.50 12.95 14.78
C GLY A 71 6.19 12.06 13.75
N VAL A 72 5.42 11.38 12.88
CA VAL A 72 5.98 10.74 11.66
C VAL A 72 6.46 11.75 10.61
N GLY A 73 6.37 13.05 10.89
CA GLY A 73 6.97 14.10 10.06
C GLY A 73 8.48 13.90 9.93
N GLY A 74 8.95 13.66 8.71
CA GLY A 74 10.37 13.43 8.44
C GLY A 74 10.82 11.97 8.55
N LEU A 75 9.92 11.02 8.84
CA LEU A 75 10.27 9.60 8.83
C LEU A 75 10.80 9.21 7.45
N GLN A 76 12.07 8.82 7.41
CA GLN A 76 12.67 8.30 6.19
C GLN A 76 12.20 6.87 6.01
N ILE A 77 11.41 6.63 4.97
CA ILE A 77 11.08 5.27 4.54
C ILE A 77 12.37 4.65 4.00
N PRO A 78 12.86 3.54 4.57
CA PRO A 78 14.08 2.92 4.10
C PRO A 78 13.98 2.55 2.60
N PRO A 79 15.06 2.68 1.84
CA PRO A 79 15.07 2.28 0.43
C PRO A 79 14.76 0.79 0.33
N GLY A 80 13.92 0.43 -0.65
CA GLY A 80 13.58 -0.98 -0.92
C GLY A 80 12.39 -1.53 -0.13
N VAL A 81 11.84 -0.80 0.86
CA VAL A 81 10.63 -1.26 1.58
C VAL A 81 9.43 -1.34 0.65
N PHE A 82 9.31 -0.40 -0.29
CA PHE A 82 8.27 -0.40 -1.32
C PHE A 82 8.89 -0.64 -2.70
N PRO A 83 9.15 -1.90 -3.07
CA PRO A 83 9.79 -2.23 -4.35
C PRO A 83 8.87 -1.97 -5.55
N LEU A 84 7.55 -1.93 -5.33
CA LEU A 84 6.55 -1.74 -6.37
C LEU A 84 5.91 -0.36 -6.26
N VAL A 85 5.78 0.31 -7.40
CA VAL A 85 5.25 1.67 -7.50
C VAL A 85 4.29 1.72 -8.68
N ARG A 86 3.07 2.19 -8.44
CA ARG A 86 2.06 2.35 -9.50
C ARG A 86 1.46 3.76 -9.50
N PRO A 87 1.25 4.37 -10.67
CA PRO A 87 0.49 5.62 -10.77
C PRO A 87 -0.95 5.42 -10.32
N GLY A 88 -1.51 6.40 -9.58
CA GLY A 88 -2.90 6.37 -9.11
C GLY A 88 -3.20 5.26 -8.11
N TRP A 89 -4.46 5.14 -7.73
CA TRP A 89 -4.98 4.17 -6.75
C TRP A 89 -5.49 2.88 -7.43
N PRO A 90 -5.67 1.75 -6.70
CA PRO A 90 -6.05 0.47 -7.31
C PRO A 90 -7.30 0.48 -8.18
N ASP A 91 -8.29 1.33 -7.90
CA ASP A 91 -9.49 1.51 -8.73
C ASP A 91 -9.21 2.24 -10.06
N GLU A 92 -8.07 2.92 -10.17
CA GLU A 92 -7.59 3.60 -11.37
C GLU A 92 -6.68 2.72 -12.23
N TRP A 93 -6.23 1.58 -11.70
CA TRP A 93 -5.34 0.67 -12.41
C TRP A 93 -6.09 -0.06 -13.52
N LYS A 94 -5.75 0.24 -14.77
CA LYS A 94 -6.27 -0.51 -15.92
C LYS A 94 -5.67 -1.92 -15.93
N SER A 95 -6.54 -2.92 -16.11
CA SER A 95 -6.21 -4.31 -16.38
C SER A 95 -5.77 -4.52 -17.83
#